data_AF-A0A512U6A2-F1
#
_entry.id   AF-A0A512U6A2-F1
#
_cell.length_a   1.000
_cell.length_b   1.000
_cell.length_c   1.000
_cell.angle_alpha   90.00
_cell.angle_beta   90.00
_cell.angle_gamma   90.00
#
_symmetry.space_group_name_H-M   'P 1'
#
loop_
_entity.id
_entity.type
_entity.pdbx_description
1 polymer ?
#
loop_
_entity_poly.entity_id
_entity_poly.type
_entity_poly.pdbx_seq_one_letter_code
_entity_poly.pdbx_strand_id
1 'polypeptide(L)'
;MGEFLPRLAKAPRISNKWQLDLGIHVSRKAFRATEEKPEEASVSEKPKKLSFLWIILLIVPKTLSLLYSAFRYFFGLNLTAGIYDQPRARFDYDSYDETFDASKSILTEETANSYNITCEKFNECHESSQRDFHFLWWFCVMIKNTGDFKETQLFLNNVEKSPEAFEVATTYNRRRIPYIFLVGNVTRDPSIMSSMSLIYKANCALGDEEEQEVLMQKVVRNLRRTLNDYNPQLITKRFDKQEIEMSRLLKEKQDEAYLESLHSDKVKKVEKENQRKQEELQKKLSILRKGFIKYLANTKHFETQVEGISTSESIRISIKLPDGRRIVQKFPKTAAMGEIYLFVETQLFEDESEVEGAEMSVVEFLDQFSFSFELFKPLPKCSLPSSKDTIADFENLKSGDSVLFEYNDSEDNDTV
;
A
#
# COMPACT_ATOMS: atom_id res chain seq x y z
N MET A 1 32.91 -26.09 -28.09
CA MET A 1 32.02 -25.83 -29.25
C MET A 1 30.99 -24.71 -28.95
N GLY A 2 31.29 -23.75 -28.05
CA GLY A 2 30.31 -22.75 -27.58
C GLY A 2 30.52 -21.31 -28.08
N GLU A 3 31.56 -21.03 -28.87
CA GLU A 3 32.00 -19.63 -29.13
C GLU A 3 31.45 -18.96 -30.39
N PHE A 4 30.57 -19.61 -31.18
CA PHE A 4 30.19 -19.10 -32.50
C PHE A 4 28.69 -18.92 -32.74
N LEU A 5 27.86 -18.88 -31.68
CA LEU A 5 26.47 -18.45 -31.88
C LEU A 5 26.41 -16.92 -31.95
N PRO A 6 25.94 -16.34 -33.06
CA PRO A 6 25.86 -14.89 -33.19
C PRO A 6 24.89 -14.35 -32.13
N ARG A 7 25.33 -13.32 -31.41
CA ARG A 7 24.51 -12.61 -30.42
C ARG A 7 23.28 -12.03 -31.09
N LEU A 8 22.15 -12.04 -30.37
CA LEU A 8 20.96 -11.33 -30.82
C LEU A 8 21.24 -9.83 -30.82
N ALA A 9 20.69 -9.13 -31.82
CA ALA A 9 20.82 -7.68 -31.89
C ALA A 9 20.03 -7.05 -30.74
N LYS A 10 20.58 -6.03 -30.08
CA LYS A 10 19.86 -5.31 -29.02
C LYS A 10 18.64 -4.58 -29.60
N ALA A 11 17.57 -4.53 -28.83
CA ALA A 11 16.37 -3.76 -29.12
C ALA A 11 16.30 -2.57 -28.15
N PRO A 12 16.91 -1.41 -28.47
CA PRO A 12 16.96 -0.26 -27.58
C PRO A 12 15.60 0.46 -27.52
N ARG A 13 15.42 1.24 -26.45
CA ARG A 13 14.35 2.27 -26.36
C ARG A 13 14.60 3.38 -27.39
N ILE A 14 13.53 4.08 -27.77
CA ILE A 14 13.64 5.25 -28.65
C ILE A 14 13.98 6.50 -27.85
N SER A 15 14.59 7.48 -28.51
CA SER A 15 14.84 8.78 -27.91
C SER A 15 13.55 9.59 -27.80
N ASN A 16 13.44 10.48 -26.81
CA ASN A 16 12.30 11.38 -26.68
C ASN A 16 12.47 12.68 -27.51
N LYS A 17 13.44 12.73 -28.44
CA LYS A 17 13.70 13.94 -29.23
C LYS A 17 12.50 14.34 -30.09
N TRP A 18 11.80 13.36 -30.65
CA TRP A 18 10.61 13.58 -31.45
C TRP A 18 9.50 14.33 -30.70
N GLN A 19 9.42 14.20 -29.36
CA GLN A 19 8.43 14.92 -28.54
C GLN A 19 8.76 16.42 -28.47
N LEU A 20 10.05 16.75 -28.34
CA LEU A 20 10.51 18.13 -28.36
C LEU A 20 10.26 18.75 -29.75
N ASP A 21 10.63 18.04 -30.82
CA ASP A 21 10.43 18.50 -32.19
C ASP A 21 8.93 18.71 -32.48
N LEU A 22 8.08 17.75 -32.07
CA LEU A 22 6.64 17.88 -32.17
C LEU A 22 6.11 19.12 -31.41
N GLY A 23 6.56 19.34 -30.18
CA GLY A 23 6.16 20.49 -29.36
C GLY A 23 6.54 21.83 -29.99
N ILE A 24 7.72 21.93 -30.61
CA ILE A 24 8.16 23.12 -31.35
C ILE A 24 7.24 23.37 -32.55
N HIS A 25 6.89 22.33 -33.31
CA HIS A 25 6.03 22.43 -34.48
C HIS A 25 4.59 22.80 -34.14
N VAL A 26 4.00 22.17 -33.10
CA VAL A 26 2.65 22.50 -32.61
C VAL A 26 2.60 23.94 -32.10
N SER A 27 3.60 24.38 -31.33
CA SER A 27 3.69 25.76 -30.84
C SER A 27 3.78 26.77 -32.00
N ARG A 28 4.56 26.45 -33.03
CA ARG A 28 4.69 27.28 -34.23
C ARG A 28 3.39 27.32 -35.04
N LYS A 29 2.67 26.21 -35.15
CA LYS A 29 1.35 26.14 -35.82
C LYS A 29 0.31 26.95 -35.06
N ALA A 30 0.28 26.87 -33.73
CA ALA A 30 -0.58 27.68 -32.88
C ALA A 30 -0.26 29.19 -32.99
N PHE A 31 1.03 29.55 -33.04
CA PHE A 31 1.44 30.93 -33.24
C PHE A 31 1.01 31.47 -34.61
N ARG A 32 1.24 30.71 -35.70
CA ARG A 32 0.74 31.05 -37.05
C ARG A 32 -0.78 31.20 -37.10
N ALA A 33 -1.52 30.28 -36.47
CA ALA A 33 -2.98 30.38 -36.39
C ALA A 33 -3.46 31.60 -35.59
N THR A 34 -2.61 32.15 -34.71
CA THR A 34 -2.90 33.38 -33.95
C THR A 34 -2.56 34.63 -34.77
N GLU A 35 -1.49 34.58 -35.58
CA GLU A 35 -1.11 35.64 -36.52
C GLU A 35 -2.04 35.72 -37.75
N GLU A 36 -2.67 34.61 -38.18
CA GLU A 36 -3.51 34.53 -39.38
C GLU A 36 -5.01 34.84 -39.13
N LYS A 37 -5.40 35.36 -37.96
CA LYS A 37 -6.70 36.04 -37.80
C LYS A 37 -6.67 37.41 -38.50
N PRO A 38 -7.71 37.80 -39.27
CA PRO A 38 -7.52 38.35 -40.60
C PRO A 38 -7.17 39.83 -40.58
N GLU A 39 -5.94 40.16 -40.91
CA GLU A 39 -5.63 41.36 -41.69
C GLU A 39 -5.21 40.92 -43.09
N GLU A 40 -5.83 41.57 -44.08
CA GLU A 40 -5.82 41.25 -45.50
C GLU A 40 -4.41 40.93 -46.04
N ALA A 41 -4.14 39.66 -46.33
CA ALA A 41 -2.88 39.23 -46.90
C ALA A 41 -2.80 39.57 -48.40
N SER A 42 -2.17 40.71 -48.70
CA SER A 42 -1.64 41.01 -50.03
C SER A 42 -0.67 39.91 -50.48
N VAL A 43 -1.00 39.28 -51.60
CA VAL A 43 -0.21 38.26 -52.29
C VAL A 43 1.15 38.83 -52.70
N SER A 44 2.22 38.40 -52.03
CA SER A 44 3.61 38.62 -52.44
C SER A 44 4.18 37.31 -52.95
N GLU A 45 4.02 37.05 -54.25
CA GLU A 45 4.72 35.99 -54.96
C GLU A 45 6.23 36.30 -55.04
N LYS A 46 7.07 35.44 -54.47
CA LYS A 46 8.52 35.47 -54.72
C LYS A 46 8.81 34.84 -56.09
N PRO A 47 9.64 35.46 -56.96
CA PRO A 47 9.90 34.92 -58.28
C PRO A 47 10.76 33.65 -58.19
N LYS A 48 10.27 32.56 -58.80
CA LYS A 48 11.03 31.31 -58.98
C LYS A 48 12.18 31.58 -59.96
N LYS A 49 13.42 31.43 -59.50
CA LYS A 49 14.60 31.39 -60.38
C LYS A 49 14.52 30.11 -61.23
N LEU A 50 14.24 30.26 -62.52
CA LEU A 50 14.35 29.17 -63.50
C LEU A 50 15.81 28.71 -63.57
N SER A 51 16.04 27.43 -63.23
CA SER A 51 17.35 26.80 -63.31
C SER A 51 17.77 26.64 -64.78
N PHE A 52 18.95 27.15 -65.14
CA PHE A 52 19.61 27.03 -66.45
C PHE A 52 19.75 25.58 -66.96
N LEU A 53 19.54 24.57 -66.10
CA LEU A 53 19.53 23.14 -66.47
C LEU A 53 18.39 22.74 -67.42
N TRP A 54 17.27 23.47 -67.45
CA TRP A 54 16.17 23.17 -68.38
C TRP A 54 16.52 23.47 -69.84
N ILE A 55 17.49 24.35 -70.10
CA ILE A 55 17.91 24.72 -71.46
C ILE A 55 18.83 23.65 -72.06
N ILE A 56 19.65 22.99 -71.24
CA ILE A 56 20.55 21.90 -71.69
C ILE A 56 19.74 20.63 -72.04
N LEU A 57 18.57 20.43 -71.41
CA LEU A 57 17.71 19.27 -71.66
C LEU A 57 16.84 19.40 -72.92
N LEU A 58 16.77 20.60 -73.51
CA LEU A 58 15.99 20.88 -74.72
C LEU A 58 16.73 20.59 -76.04
N ILE A 59 18.01 20.19 -75.99
CA ILE A 59 18.85 19.87 -77.16
C ILE A 59 19.26 18.39 -77.15
N VAL A 60 18.34 17.50 -76.77
CA VAL A 60 18.54 16.05 -76.90
C VAL A 60 17.58 15.53 -77.97
N PRO A 61 18.07 15.13 -79.16
CA PRO A 61 17.23 14.55 -80.20
C PRO A 61 16.55 13.27 -79.69
N LYS A 62 15.30 13.03 -80.08
CA LYS A 62 14.49 11.85 -79.68
C LYS A 62 15.14 10.49 -79.93
N THR A 63 16.26 10.41 -80.63
CA THR A 63 17.05 9.18 -80.85
C THR A 63 17.85 8.72 -79.62
N LEU A 64 18.12 9.62 -78.65
CA LEU A 64 18.81 9.27 -77.40
C LEU A 64 17.91 8.52 -76.39
N SER A 65 16.58 8.58 -76.56
CA SER A 65 15.63 7.79 -75.76
C SER A 65 15.78 6.28 -76.00
N LEU A 66 16.04 5.87 -77.25
CA LEU A 66 16.27 4.47 -77.62
C LEU A 66 17.62 3.96 -77.10
N LEU A 67 18.64 4.81 -77.15
CA LEU A 67 19.97 4.52 -76.60
C LEU A 67 19.95 4.44 -75.07
N TYR A 68 19.13 5.27 -74.40
CA TYR A 68 18.88 5.18 -72.96
C TYR A 68 18.18 3.87 -72.59
N SER A 69 17.17 3.42 -73.34
CA SER A 69 16.54 2.12 -73.10
C SER A 69 17.47 0.94 -73.35
N ALA A 70 18.33 1.01 -74.39
CA ALA A 70 19.31 -0.03 -74.69
C ALA A 70 20.44 -0.08 -73.64
N PHE A 71 20.92 1.08 -73.19
CA PHE A 71 21.88 1.20 -72.10
C PHE A 71 21.31 0.67 -70.79
N ARG A 72 20.03 0.95 -70.50
CA ARG A 72 19.31 0.43 -69.33
C ARG A 72 19.18 -1.11 -69.36
N TYR A 73 18.96 -1.69 -70.54
CA TYR A 73 18.89 -3.13 -70.75
C TYR A 73 20.27 -3.81 -70.63
N PHE A 74 21.31 -3.24 -71.25
CA PHE A 74 22.65 -3.82 -71.26
C PHE A 74 23.39 -3.73 -69.93
N PHE A 75 23.14 -2.71 -69.12
CA PHE A 75 23.80 -2.52 -67.81
C PHE A 75 23.03 -3.11 -66.62
N GLY A 76 21.98 -3.91 -66.87
CA GLY A 76 21.26 -4.57 -65.79
C GLY A 76 20.65 -3.61 -64.76
N LEU A 77 20.33 -2.38 -65.19
CA LEU A 77 19.54 -1.40 -64.42
C LEU A 77 18.04 -1.79 -64.45
N ASN A 78 17.76 -3.09 -64.35
CA ASN A 78 16.54 -3.62 -63.77
C ASN A 78 16.58 -3.28 -62.27
N LEU A 79 16.38 -1.99 -61.98
CA LEU A 79 15.76 -1.61 -60.74
C LEU A 79 14.41 -2.34 -60.72
N THR A 80 14.34 -3.43 -59.98
CA THR A 80 13.19 -3.76 -59.14
C THR A 80 12.99 -2.63 -58.12
N ALA A 81 12.78 -1.41 -58.62
CA ALA A 81 12.28 -0.25 -57.88
C ALA A 81 10.78 -0.09 -58.14
N GLY A 82 10.10 -1.22 -58.22
CA GLY A 82 8.72 -1.32 -57.83
C GLY A 82 8.69 -1.85 -56.41
N ILE A 83 7.99 -1.12 -55.54
CA ILE A 83 7.32 -1.60 -54.33
C ILE A 83 8.13 -1.72 -53.03
N TYR A 84 9.03 -0.77 -52.77
CA TYR A 84 9.41 -0.48 -51.39
C TYR A 84 9.45 1.02 -51.17
N ASP A 85 8.63 1.52 -50.25
CA ASP A 85 8.81 2.88 -49.78
C ASP A 85 9.93 2.91 -48.74
N GLN A 86 10.84 3.87 -48.90
CA GLN A 86 11.87 4.12 -47.90
C GLN A 86 11.29 5.16 -46.92
N PRO A 87 11.48 4.99 -45.60
CA PRO A 87 11.11 6.07 -44.69
C PRO A 87 11.80 7.36 -45.14
N ARG A 88 11.07 8.47 -45.13
CA ARG A 88 11.63 9.79 -45.45
C ARG A 88 12.85 10.05 -44.56
N ALA A 89 13.80 10.87 -45.04
CA ALA A 89 14.97 11.23 -44.23
C ALA A 89 14.60 12.07 -42.98
N ARG A 90 13.44 12.75 -43.02
CA ARG A 90 12.87 13.53 -41.92
C ARG A 90 11.36 13.34 -41.88
N PHE A 91 10.79 13.39 -40.69
CA PHE A 91 9.36 13.37 -40.49
C PHE A 91 8.72 14.69 -40.98
N ASP A 92 7.54 14.58 -41.59
CA ASP A 92 6.80 15.72 -42.13
C ASP A 92 5.79 16.23 -41.11
N TYR A 93 6.28 17.10 -40.21
CA TYR A 93 5.48 17.68 -39.12
C TYR A 93 4.37 18.61 -39.62
N ASP A 94 4.45 19.13 -40.84
CA ASP A 94 3.39 20.00 -41.38
C ASP A 94 2.13 19.17 -41.73
N SER A 95 2.32 17.90 -42.11
CA SER A 95 1.26 16.93 -42.38
C SER A 95 0.73 16.19 -41.14
N TYR A 96 1.27 16.51 -39.96
CA TYR A 96 0.90 15.83 -38.72
C TYR A 96 -0.52 16.20 -38.26
N ASP A 97 -1.27 15.16 -37.90
CA ASP A 97 -2.63 15.24 -37.38
C ASP A 97 -2.69 14.55 -36.02
N GLU A 98 -3.00 15.31 -34.98
CA GLU A 98 -3.17 14.81 -33.61
C GLU A 98 -4.38 13.87 -33.47
N THR A 99 -5.36 13.98 -34.37
CA THR A 99 -6.58 13.15 -34.34
C THR A 99 -6.41 11.82 -35.07
N PHE A 100 -5.26 11.60 -35.71
CA PHE A 100 -5.00 10.36 -36.44
C PHE A 100 -4.85 9.17 -35.50
N ASP A 101 -5.82 8.26 -35.58
CA ASP A 101 -5.81 6.99 -34.86
C ASP A 101 -5.33 5.86 -35.78
N ALA A 102 -4.12 5.35 -35.51
CA ALA A 102 -3.55 4.25 -36.27
C ALA A 102 -4.41 2.98 -36.16
N SER A 103 -5.09 2.75 -35.03
CA SER A 103 -5.89 1.54 -34.81
C SER A 103 -7.06 1.47 -35.79
N LYS A 104 -7.81 2.56 -35.97
CA LYS A 104 -8.96 2.65 -36.90
C LYS A 104 -8.55 2.53 -38.36
N SER A 105 -7.34 2.98 -38.69
CA SER A 105 -6.83 2.95 -40.07
C SER A 105 -6.30 1.58 -40.49
N ILE A 106 -5.91 0.74 -39.52
CA ILE A 106 -5.21 -0.53 -39.78
C ILE A 106 -6.06 -1.74 -39.39
N LEU A 107 -6.88 -1.64 -38.34
CA LEU A 107 -7.61 -2.75 -37.76
C LEU A 107 -9.12 -2.59 -37.92
N THR A 108 -9.79 -3.72 -38.06
CA THR A 108 -11.25 -3.79 -37.91
C THR A 108 -11.58 -3.81 -36.40
N GLU A 109 -12.68 -3.17 -35.97
CA GLU A 109 -13.04 -3.01 -34.55
C GLU A 109 -13.08 -4.35 -33.77
N GLU A 110 -13.53 -5.43 -34.40
CA GLU A 110 -13.55 -6.79 -33.82
C GLU A 110 -12.13 -7.32 -33.48
N THR A 111 -11.14 -6.96 -34.30
CA THR A 111 -9.76 -7.43 -34.14
C THR A 111 -8.97 -6.61 -33.13
N ALA A 112 -9.35 -5.36 -32.90
CA ALA A 112 -8.72 -4.53 -31.87
C ALA A 112 -9.02 -5.04 -30.45
N ASN A 113 -10.25 -5.51 -30.21
CA ASN A 113 -10.70 -5.94 -28.87
C ASN A 113 -10.18 -7.32 -28.43
N SER A 114 -9.60 -8.10 -29.35
CA SER A 114 -9.16 -9.48 -29.08
C SER A 114 -7.68 -9.59 -28.69
N TYR A 115 -6.90 -8.53 -28.87
CA TYR A 115 -5.45 -8.53 -28.65
C TYR A 115 -5.02 -7.31 -27.84
N ASN A 116 -3.88 -7.42 -27.14
CA ASN A 116 -3.29 -6.30 -26.41
C ASN A 116 -2.50 -5.39 -27.38
N ILE A 117 -3.24 -4.57 -28.13
CA ILE A 117 -2.69 -3.68 -29.16
C ILE A 117 -2.54 -2.27 -28.62
N THR A 118 -1.37 -1.70 -28.85
CA THR A 118 -0.99 -0.34 -28.48
C THR A 118 -0.51 0.39 -29.74
N CYS A 119 -1.02 1.60 -29.96
CA CYS A 119 -0.64 2.41 -31.11
C CYS A 119 0.28 3.59 -30.74
N GLU A 120 0.41 3.88 -29.44
CA GLU A 120 1.20 4.98 -28.90
C GLU A 120 2.04 4.48 -27.72
N LYS A 121 3.02 5.28 -27.29
CA LYS A 121 3.84 5.07 -26.08
C LYS A 121 4.71 3.81 -26.17
N PHE A 122 5.44 3.69 -27.27
CA PHE A 122 6.38 2.59 -27.54
C PHE A 122 7.31 2.30 -26.36
N ASN A 123 7.87 3.35 -25.73
CA ASN A 123 8.80 3.17 -24.61
C ASN A 123 8.13 2.55 -23.38
N GLU A 124 6.86 2.88 -23.09
CA GLU A 124 6.10 2.28 -21.98
C GLU A 124 5.83 0.79 -22.26
N CYS A 125 5.45 0.45 -23.49
CA CYS A 125 5.26 -0.95 -23.93
C CYS A 125 6.57 -1.74 -23.91
N HIS A 126 7.67 -1.14 -24.35
CA HIS A 126 9.00 -1.75 -24.28
C HIS A 126 9.41 -2.06 -22.84
N GLU A 127 9.20 -1.12 -21.92
CA GLU A 127 9.50 -1.30 -20.50
C GLU A 127 8.61 -2.33 -19.82
N SER A 128 7.30 -2.33 -20.10
CA SER A 128 6.38 -3.36 -19.58
C SER A 128 6.76 -4.75 -20.11
N SER A 129 7.04 -4.88 -21.41
CA SER A 129 7.49 -6.14 -22.00
C SER A 129 8.81 -6.63 -21.40
N GLN A 130 9.73 -5.71 -21.09
CA GLN A 130 10.99 -6.05 -20.43
C GLN A 130 10.79 -6.51 -18.98
N ARG A 131 9.90 -5.84 -18.23
CA ARG A 131 9.60 -6.09 -16.82
C ARG A 131 8.80 -7.38 -16.58
N ASP A 132 7.89 -7.68 -17.49
CA ASP A 132 6.95 -8.79 -17.37
C ASP A 132 7.33 -9.98 -18.25
N PHE A 133 8.48 -9.87 -18.94
CA PHE A 133 9.01 -10.90 -19.83
C PHE A 133 7.98 -11.30 -20.90
N HIS A 134 7.31 -10.31 -21.48
CA HIS A 134 6.44 -10.51 -22.64
C HIS A 134 7.22 -10.31 -23.94
N PHE A 135 6.78 -10.97 -25.00
CA PHE A 135 7.23 -10.64 -26.34
C PHE A 135 6.55 -9.35 -26.81
N LEU A 136 7.33 -8.45 -27.38
CA LEU A 136 6.84 -7.24 -28.03
C LEU A 136 6.91 -7.42 -29.54
N TRP A 137 5.75 -7.36 -30.18
CA TRP A 137 5.62 -7.36 -31.63
C TRP A 137 5.52 -5.92 -32.12
N TRP A 138 6.15 -5.61 -33.26
CA TRP A 138 5.79 -4.42 -34.02
C TRP A 138 5.36 -4.84 -35.42
N PHE A 139 4.15 -4.47 -35.82
CA PHE A 139 3.54 -4.87 -37.07
C PHE A 139 2.94 -3.66 -37.81
N CYS A 140 2.70 -3.79 -39.12
CA CYS A 140 1.94 -2.86 -39.97
C CYS A 140 1.10 -3.69 -40.96
N VAL A 141 -0.16 -3.99 -40.56
CA VAL A 141 -1.35 -4.60 -41.26
C VAL A 141 -1.17 -5.94 -42.04
N MET A 142 -2.03 -6.98 -42.04
CA MET A 142 -2.93 -7.76 -41.16
C MET A 142 -3.13 -9.14 -41.86
N ILE A 143 -3.50 -10.23 -41.16
CA ILE A 143 -4.51 -11.26 -41.55
C ILE A 143 -4.63 -12.39 -40.49
N LYS A 144 -5.88 -12.88 -40.40
CA LYS A 144 -6.66 -13.55 -39.35
C LYS A 144 -6.36 -15.04 -39.01
N ASN A 145 -6.98 -15.42 -37.89
CA ASN A 145 -7.50 -16.74 -37.50
C ASN A 145 -6.51 -17.85 -37.18
N THR A 146 -5.93 -17.78 -35.97
CA THR A 146 -5.93 -18.89 -34.99
C THR A 146 -5.30 -18.35 -33.71
N GLY A 147 -6.04 -18.43 -32.60
CA GLY A 147 -5.55 -18.06 -31.29
C GLY A 147 -4.44 -19.00 -30.82
N ASP A 148 -3.30 -18.40 -30.54
CA ASP A 148 -2.43 -18.61 -29.37
C ASP A 148 -1.72 -17.26 -29.19
N PHE A 149 -1.04 -16.98 -28.07
CA PHE A 149 -0.32 -15.70 -27.80
C PHE A 149 -1.09 -14.56 -27.09
N LYS A 150 -2.02 -14.88 -26.16
CA LYS A 150 -2.67 -13.87 -25.28
C LYS A 150 -1.70 -12.97 -24.49
N GLU A 151 -0.45 -13.42 -24.31
CA GLU A 151 0.57 -12.75 -23.51
C GLU A 151 1.55 -11.89 -24.35
N THR A 152 1.27 -11.65 -25.63
CA THR A 152 2.09 -10.77 -26.47
C THR A 152 1.55 -9.35 -26.50
N GLN A 153 2.43 -8.36 -26.37
CA GLN A 153 2.09 -6.96 -26.60
C GLN A 153 2.34 -6.64 -28.07
N LEU A 154 1.34 -6.08 -28.75
CA LEU A 154 1.46 -5.63 -30.13
C LEU A 154 1.57 -4.11 -30.16
N PHE A 155 2.67 -3.59 -30.65
CA PHE A 155 2.80 -2.21 -31.06
C PHE A 155 2.47 -2.12 -32.56
N LEU A 156 1.62 -1.18 -32.95
CA LEU A 156 1.14 -1.05 -34.32
C LEU A 156 1.02 0.42 -34.66
N ASN A 157 1.74 0.91 -35.67
CA ASN A 157 1.69 2.33 -36.00
C ASN A 157 2.15 2.59 -37.44
N ASN A 158 1.75 3.73 -37.99
CA ASN A 158 2.10 4.20 -39.33
C ASN A 158 3.29 5.17 -39.25
N VAL A 159 4.40 4.78 -39.90
CA VAL A 159 5.67 5.53 -39.93
C VAL A 159 5.55 6.91 -40.59
N GLU A 160 4.61 7.10 -41.51
CA GLU A 160 4.42 8.37 -42.21
C GLU A 160 3.59 9.38 -41.42
N LYS A 161 2.67 8.89 -40.59
CA LYS A 161 1.70 9.73 -39.87
C LYS A 161 2.06 9.94 -38.41
N SER A 162 2.80 9.02 -37.80
CA SER A 162 3.20 9.12 -36.39
C SER A 162 4.69 9.43 -36.25
N PRO A 163 5.06 10.53 -35.57
CA PRO A 163 6.46 10.88 -35.31
C PRO A 163 7.14 9.84 -34.38
N GLU A 164 6.38 9.22 -33.48
CA GLU A 164 6.87 8.14 -32.63
C GLU A 164 7.26 6.92 -33.49
N ALA A 165 6.36 6.46 -34.37
CA ALA A 165 6.66 5.35 -35.28
C ALA A 165 7.86 5.64 -36.19
N PHE A 166 8.01 6.89 -36.64
CA PHE A 166 9.17 7.33 -37.42
C PHE A 166 10.48 7.25 -36.63
N GLU A 167 10.49 7.69 -35.37
CA GLU A 167 11.67 7.59 -34.51
C GLU A 167 12.03 6.12 -34.25
N VAL A 168 11.03 5.26 -34.05
CA VAL A 168 11.28 3.82 -33.88
C VAL A 168 11.85 3.23 -35.21
N ALA A 169 11.33 3.61 -36.38
CA ALA A 169 11.87 3.16 -37.67
C ALA A 169 13.35 3.55 -37.85
N THR A 170 13.67 4.79 -37.45
CA THR A 170 15.01 5.37 -37.48
C THR A 170 15.95 4.67 -36.51
N THR A 171 15.52 4.46 -35.27
CA THR A 171 16.30 3.78 -34.21
C THR A 171 16.69 2.36 -34.62
N TYR A 172 15.79 1.64 -35.31
CA TYR A 172 16.04 0.29 -35.79
C TYR A 172 16.67 0.25 -37.20
N ASN A 173 17.07 1.39 -37.77
CA ASN A 173 17.71 1.50 -39.09
C ASN A 173 16.93 0.82 -40.22
N ARG A 174 15.65 1.15 -40.37
CA ARG A 174 14.80 0.57 -41.42
C ARG A 174 14.89 1.36 -42.72
N ARG A 175 15.04 0.61 -43.82
CA ARG A 175 15.19 1.13 -45.18
C ARG A 175 14.03 0.74 -46.08
N ARG A 176 13.11 -0.11 -45.62
CA ARG A 176 11.97 -0.64 -46.38
C ARG A 176 10.78 -0.75 -45.45
N ILE A 177 9.63 -0.26 -45.92
CA ILE A 177 8.33 -0.33 -45.23
C ILE A 177 7.37 -1.15 -46.13
N PRO A 178 6.43 -1.92 -45.55
CA PRO A 178 6.27 -2.23 -44.13
C PRO A 178 7.28 -3.28 -43.61
N TYR A 179 7.48 -3.31 -42.29
CA TYR A 179 8.38 -4.24 -41.61
C TYR A 179 7.79 -4.74 -40.30
N ILE A 180 8.31 -5.88 -39.82
CA ILE A 180 7.89 -6.55 -38.60
C ILE A 180 9.09 -6.88 -37.73
N PHE A 181 8.96 -6.63 -36.42
CA PHE A 181 9.89 -7.12 -35.41
C PHE A 181 9.22 -7.98 -34.36
N LEU A 182 9.96 -8.99 -33.90
CA LEU A 182 9.73 -9.67 -32.65
C LEU A 182 10.87 -9.33 -31.71
N VAL A 183 10.54 -8.76 -30.56
CA VAL A 183 11.47 -8.41 -29.50
C VAL A 183 11.10 -9.19 -28.25
N GLY A 184 12.10 -9.63 -27.49
CA GLY A 184 11.87 -10.22 -26.17
C GLY A 184 13.13 -10.18 -25.32
N ASN A 185 12.94 -10.28 -24.01
CA ASN A 185 14.03 -10.31 -23.04
C ASN A 185 14.64 -11.71 -22.98
N VAL A 186 15.40 -12.06 -24.00
CA VAL A 186 15.94 -13.41 -24.22
C VAL A 186 17.40 -13.35 -24.63
N THR A 187 18.08 -14.49 -24.53
CA THR A 187 19.44 -14.67 -25.02
C THR A 187 19.53 -15.95 -25.84
N ARG A 188 20.42 -15.96 -26.83
CA ARG A 188 20.78 -17.19 -27.54
C ARG A 188 21.85 -17.98 -26.80
N ASP A 189 22.61 -17.29 -25.95
CA ASP A 189 23.73 -17.84 -25.20
C ASP A 189 23.37 -17.84 -23.70
N PRO A 190 23.29 -19.02 -23.05
CA PRO A 190 22.97 -19.12 -21.63
C PRO A 190 24.05 -18.52 -20.72
N SER A 191 25.27 -18.29 -21.21
CA SER A 191 26.35 -17.67 -20.42
C SER A 191 26.20 -16.15 -20.29
N ILE A 192 25.35 -15.54 -21.11
CA ILE A 192 25.12 -14.09 -21.14
C ILE A 192 23.75 -13.79 -20.55
N MET A 193 23.68 -12.77 -19.69
CA MET A 193 22.39 -12.29 -19.16
C MET A 193 21.44 -11.89 -20.30
N SER A 194 20.19 -12.36 -20.22
CA SER A 194 19.14 -11.97 -21.17
C SER A 194 18.91 -10.46 -21.14
N SER A 195 18.66 -9.89 -22.31
CA SER A 195 18.30 -8.48 -22.46
C SER A 195 17.28 -8.33 -23.58
N MET A 196 16.62 -7.17 -23.66
CA MET A 196 15.70 -6.89 -24.77
C MET A 196 16.43 -6.98 -26.10
N SER A 197 16.10 -8.02 -26.85
CA SER A 197 16.80 -8.43 -28.05
C SER A 197 15.81 -8.62 -29.20
N LEU A 198 16.25 -8.26 -30.40
CA LEU A 198 15.54 -8.49 -31.63
C LEU A 198 15.71 -9.95 -32.05
N ILE A 199 14.61 -10.69 -31.98
CA ILE A 199 14.57 -12.14 -32.19
C ILE A 199 14.20 -12.46 -33.64
N TYR A 200 13.25 -11.70 -34.21
CA TYR A 200 12.83 -11.85 -35.59
C TYR A 200 12.72 -10.49 -36.27
N LYS A 201 13.08 -10.46 -37.57
CA LYS A 201 12.90 -9.30 -38.45
C LYS A 201 12.43 -9.75 -39.82
N ALA A 202 11.42 -9.09 -40.36
CA ALA A 202 10.98 -9.28 -41.73
C ALA A 202 10.57 -7.96 -42.37
N ASN A 203 10.78 -7.85 -43.68
CA ASN A 203 10.16 -6.80 -44.49
C ASN A 203 8.95 -7.44 -45.18
N CYS A 204 7.81 -6.78 -45.11
CA CYS A 204 6.59 -7.20 -45.76
C CYS A 204 6.44 -6.39 -47.04
N ALA A 205 7.11 -6.82 -48.11
CA ALA A 205 6.89 -6.19 -49.40
C ALA A 205 5.42 -6.34 -49.80
N LEU A 206 4.83 -5.30 -50.40
CA LEU A 206 3.60 -5.44 -51.15
C LEU A 206 4.03 -6.03 -52.52
N GLY A 207 3.56 -7.22 -52.85
CA GLY A 207 3.75 -7.85 -54.16
C GLY A 207 2.38 -8.07 -54.80
N ASP A 208 2.30 -8.93 -55.82
CA ASP A 208 1.00 -9.44 -56.29
C ASP A 208 0.31 -10.21 -55.14
N GLU A 209 -1.03 -10.30 -55.15
CA GLU A 209 -1.82 -10.90 -54.05
C GLU A 209 -1.35 -12.31 -53.67
N GLU A 210 -0.98 -13.13 -54.67
CA GLU A 210 -0.45 -14.48 -54.46
C GLU A 210 0.92 -14.47 -53.76
N GLU A 211 1.83 -13.57 -54.15
CA GLU A 211 3.15 -13.44 -53.51
C GLU A 211 3.02 -12.95 -52.06
N GLN A 212 2.06 -12.05 -51.81
CA GLN A 212 1.76 -11.54 -50.49
C GLN A 212 1.26 -12.65 -49.57
N GLU A 213 0.35 -13.51 -50.02
CA GLU A 213 -0.16 -14.61 -49.22
C GLU A 213 0.97 -15.58 -48.83
N VAL A 214 1.81 -15.96 -49.79
CA VAL A 214 2.96 -16.84 -49.54
C VAL A 214 3.96 -16.21 -48.56
N LEU A 215 4.24 -14.91 -48.68
CA LEU A 215 5.11 -14.17 -47.77
C LEU A 215 4.52 -14.14 -46.35
N MET A 216 3.22 -13.86 -46.22
CA MET A 216 2.54 -13.81 -44.94
C MET A 216 2.52 -15.17 -44.25
N GLN A 217 2.24 -16.26 -44.98
CA GLN A 217 2.33 -17.61 -44.44
C GLN A 217 3.75 -17.94 -43.95
N LYS A 218 4.79 -17.50 -44.69
CA LYS A 218 6.20 -17.68 -44.28
C LYS A 218 6.54 -16.87 -43.03
N VAL A 219 6.07 -15.62 -42.93
CA VAL A 219 6.26 -14.76 -41.76
C VAL A 219 5.61 -15.38 -40.53
N VAL A 220 4.33 -15.76 -40.62
CA VAL A 220 3.59 -16.39 -39.52
C VAL A 220 4.26 -17.69 -39.07
N ARG A 221 4.67 -18.55 -40.02
CA ARG A 221 5.39 -19.80 -39.70
C ARG A 221 6.69 -19.54 -38.94
N ASN A 222 7.47 -18.57 -39.39
CA ASN A 222 8.74 -18.22 -38.72
C ASN A 222 8.52 -17.58 -37.35
N LEU A 223 7.51 -16.74 -37.20
CA LEU A 223 7.13 -16.14 -35.92
C LEU A 223 6.69 -17.21 -34.93
N ARG A 224 5.82 -18.14 -35.33
CA ARG A 224 5.39 -19.27 -34.49
C ARG A 224 6.58 -20.11 -34.02
N ARG A 225 7.49 -20.45 -34.93
CA ARG A 225 8.71 -21.19 -34.59
C ARG A 225 9.56 -20.41 -33.59
N THR A 226 9.83 -19.14 -33.88
CA THR A 226 10.68 -18.29 -33.05
C THR A 226 10.07 -18.10 -31.65
N LEU A 227 8.77 -17.90 -31.56
CA LEU A 227 8.07 -17.84 -30.29
C LEU A 227 8.22 -19.14 -29.52
N ASN A 228 7.96 -20.30 -30.14
CA ASN A 228 8.11 -21.59 -29.47
C ASN A 228 9.55 -21.85 -28.98
N ASP A 229 10.56 -21.40 -29.71
CA ASP A 229 11.97 -21.57 -29.35
C ASP A 229 12.36 -20.74 -28.11
N TYR A 230 11.80 -19.53 -27.95
CA TYR A 230 12.18 -18.58 -26.90
C TYR A 230 11.17 -18.44 -25.76
N ASN A 231 9.93 -18.90 -25.93
CA ASN A 231 8.88 -18.82 -24.92
C ASN A 231 9.27 -19.55 -23.60
N PRO A 232 9.90 -20.74 -23.62
CA PRO A 232 10.34 -21.39 -22.40
C PRO A 232 11.29 -20.52 -21.56
N GLN A 233 12.18 -19.75 -22.20
CA GLN A 233 13.08 -18.83 -21.46
C GLN A 233 12.30 -17.74 -20.74
N LEU A 234 11.29 -17.15 -21.39
CA LEU A 234 10.46 -16.12 -20.78
C LEU A 234 9.60 -16.69 -19.64
N ILE A 235 9.03 -17.88 -19.82
CA ILE A 235 8.26 -18.57 -18.78
C ILE A 235 9.13 -18.81 -17.54
N THR A 236 10.34 -19.34 -17.70
CA THR A 236 11.29 -19.50 -16.59
C THR A 236 11.54 -18.16 -15.89
N LYS A 237 11.79 -17.08 -16.64
CA LYS A 237 12.00 -15.75 -16.04
C LYS A 237 10.79 -15.22 -15.27
N ARG A 238 9.56 -15.55 -15.69
CA ARG A 238 8.35 -15.18 -14.95
C ARG A 238 8.23 -15.96 -13.65
N PHE A 239 8.53 -17.26 -13.67
CA PHE A 239 8.58 -18.05 -12.44
C PHE A 239 9.67 -17.57 -11.49
N ASP A 240 10.88 -17.29 -11.99
CA ASP A 240 11.97 -16.71 -11.19
C ASP A 240 11.51 -15.39 -10.52
N LYS A 241 10.82 -14.53 -11.27
CA LYS A 241 10.26 -13.26 -10.74
C LYS A 241 9.23 -13.51 -9.64
N GLN A 242 8.27 -14.42 -9.89
CA GLN A 242 7.24 -14.77 -8.91
C GLN A 242 7.83 -15.39 -7.65
N GLU A 243 8.87 -16.22 -7.77
CA GLU A 243 9.57 -16.82 -6.64
C GLU A 243 10.30 -15.76 -5.79
N ILE A 244 10.96 -14.80 -6.44
CA ILE A 244 11.60 -13.67 -5.75
C ILE A 244 10.56 -12.81 -5.02
N GLU A 245 9.44 -12.48 -5.68
CA GLU A 245 8.36 -11.69 -5.08
C GLU A 245 7.71 -12.41 -3.89
N MET A 246 7.46 -13.72 -4.01
CA MET A 246 6.95 -14.54 -2.92
C MET A 246 7.94 -14.63 -1.75
N SER A 247 9.24 -14.80 -2.04
CA SER A 247 10.30 -14.83 -1.03
C SER A 247 10.38 -13.52 -0.26
N ARG A 248 10.24 -12.38 -0.96
CA ARG A 248 10.18 -11.06 -0.34
C ARG A 248 8.96 -10.91 0.56
N LEU A 249 7.77 -11.27 0.07
CA LEU A 249 6.53 -11.20 0.85
C LEU A 249 6.60 -12.08 2.11
N LEU A 250 7.16 -13.29 2.00
CA LEU A 250 7.34 -14.19 3.13
C LEU A 250 8.24 -13.58 4.20
N LYS A 251 9.35 -12.95 3.79
CA LYS A 251 10.25 -12.27 4.72
C LYS A 251 9.57 -11.09 5.42
N GLU A 252 8.84 -10.26 4.68
CA GLU A 252 8.08 -9.14 5.24
C GLU A 252 7.05 -9.65 6.28
N LYS A 253 6.38 -10.77 6.01
CA LYS A 253 5.43 -11.40 6.94
C LYS A 253 6.11 -12.00 8.19
N GLN A 254 7.31 -12.55 8.04
CA GLN A 254 8.09 -13.04 9.17
C GLN A 254 8.56 -11.89 10.07
N ASP A 255 9.02 -10.79 9.47
CA ASP A 255 9.45 -9.60 10.20
C ASP A 255 8.26 -8.97 10.95
N GLU A 256 7.08 -8.89 10.32
CA GLU A 256 5.83 -8.41 10.96
C GLU A 256 5.44 -9.27 12.17
N ALA A 257 5.39 -10.60 12.01
CA ALA A 257 5.06 -11.52 13.11
C ALA A 257 6.07 -11.46 14.26
N TYR A 258 7.36 -11.28 13.94
CA TYR A 258 8.40 -11.10 14.95
C TYR A 258 8.20 -9.82 15.78
N LEU A 259 7.89 -8.70 15.12
CA LEU A 259 7.63 -7.42 15.78
C LEU A 259 6.37 -7.50 16.67
N GLU A 260 5.32 -8.17 16.21
CA GLU A 260 4.09 -8.38 16.98
C GLU A 260 4.33 -9.26 18.22
N SER A 261 5.10 -10.35 18.09
CA SER A 261 5.51 -11.19 19.22
C SER A 261 6.34 -10.40 20.23
N LEU A 262 7.31 -9.61 19.75
CA LEU A 262 8.16 -8.79 20.61
C LEU A 262 7.34 -7.73 21.37
N HIS A 263 6.35 -7.14 20.71
CA HIS A 263 5.43 -6.20 21.35
C HIS A 263 4.57 -6.91 22.42
N SER A 264 4.00 -8.06 22.08
CA SER A 264 3.20 -8.86 23.00
C SER A 264 3.98 -9.29 24.24
N ASP A 265 5.24 -9.69 24.08
CA ASP A 265 6.12 -10.05 25.19
C ASP A 265 6.45 -8.85 26.09
N LYS A 266 6.64 -7.66 25.49
CA LYS A 266 6.81 -6.41 26.27
C LYS A 266 5.56 -6.07 27.07
N VAL A 267 4.38 -6.14 26.45
CA VAL A 267 3.10 -5.87 27.11
C VAL A 267 2.88 -6.85 28.26
N LYS A 268 3.04 -8.16 28.03
CA LYS A 268 2.91 -9.19 29.08
C LYS A 268 3.87 -8.97 30.24
N LYS A 269 5.11 -8.53 29.95
CA LYS A 269 6.10 -8.23 31.00
C LYS A 269 5.68 -7.04 31.86
N VAL A 270 5.22 -5.96 31.23
CA VAL A 270 4.74 -4.76 31.93
C VAL A 270 3.49 -5.09 32.76
N GLU A 271 2.54 -5.84 32.18
CA GLU A 271 1.32 -6.24 32.86
C GLU A 271 1.62 -7.10 34.10
N LYS A 272 2.49 -8.11 33.97
CA LYS A 272 2.91 -8.93 35.11
C LYS A 272 3.64 -8.12 36.18
N GLU A 273 4.42 -7.11 35.81
CA GLU A 273 5.08 -6.23 36.77
C GLU A 273 4.08 -5.33 37.50
N ASN A 274 3.10 -4.79 36.79
CA ASN A 274 2.02 -3.97 37.36
C ASN A 274 1.15 -4.78 38.32
N GLN A 275 0.75 -5.99 37.92
CA GLN A 275 -0.01 -6.90 38.79
C GLN A 275 0.75 -7.22 40.08
N ARG A 276 2.05 -7.55 39.97
CA ARG A 276 2.89 -7.79 41.16
C ARG A 276 2.98 -6.57 42.07
N LYS A 277 3.16 -5.38 41.50
CA LYS A 277 3.18 -4.12 42.26
C LYS A 277 1.84 -3.87 42.95
N GLN A 278 0.72 -4.13 42.28
CA GLN A 278 -0.62 -3.96 42.83
C GLN A 278 -0.90 -4.97 43.96
N GLU A 279 -0.56 -6.24 43.77
CA GLU A 279 -0.66 -7.27 44.82
C GLU A 279 0.21 -6.93 46.03
N GLU A 280 1.44 -6.45 45.82
CA GLU A 280 2.33 -6.03 46.91
C GLU A 280 1.77 -4.81 47.67
N LEU A 281 1.20 -3.84 46.95
CA LEU A 281 0.53 -2.69 47.57
C LEU A 281 -0.71 -3.12 48.35
N GLN A 282 -1.56 -3.98 47.79
CA GLN A 282 -2.75 -4.50 48.47
C GLN A 282 -2.38 -5.31 49.72
N LYS A 283 -1.32 -6.14 49.66
CA LYS A 283 -0.80 -6.86 50.83
C LYS A 283 -0.29 -5.90 51.90
N LYS A 284 0.45 -4.85 51.52
CA LYS A 284 0.91 -3.83 52.48
C LYS A 284 -0.26 -3.10 53.14
N LEU A 285 -1.28 -2.72 52.36
CA LEU A 285 -2.47 -2.05 52.88
C LEU A 285 -3.29 -2.96 53.79
N SER A 286 -3.44 -4.25 53.46
CA SER A 286 -4.17 -5.21 54.30
C SER A 286 -3.45 -5.50 55.62
N ILE A 287 -2.11 -5.60 55.58
CA ILE A 287 -1.28 -5.73 56.78
C ILE A 287 -1.42 -4.47 57.65
N LEU A 288 -1.35 -3.28 57.06
CA LEU A 288 -1.46 -2.01 57.80
C LEU A 288 -2.85 -1.86 58.46
N ARG A 289 -3.93 -2.19 57.73
CA ARG A 289 -5.29 -2.23 58.27
C ARG A 289 -5.39 -3.15 59.50
N LYS A 290 -4.95 -4.40 59.35
CA LYS A 290 -5.00 -5.40 60.44
C LYS A 290 -4.14 -4.99 61.63
N GLY A 291 -2.95 -4.43 61.37
CA GLY A 291 -2.04 -3.95 62.41
C GLY A 291 -2.66 -2.83 63.24
N PHE A 292 -3.39 -1.90 62.63
CA PHE A 292 -4.07 -0.83 63.38
C PHE A 292 -5.23 -1.34 64.23
N ILE A 293 -6.07 -2.23 63.68
CA ILE A 293 -7.18 -2.83 64.42
C ILE A 293 -6.65 -3.59 65.65
N LYS A 294 -5.55 -4.35 65.47
CA LYS A 294 -4.86 -5.04 66.57
C LYS A 294 -4.26 -4.08 67.59
N TYR A 295 -3.70 -2.96 67.15
CA TYR A 295 -3.21 -1.90 68.04
C TYR A 295 -4.34 -1.33 68.90
N LEU A 296 -5.51 -1.03 68.32
CA LEU A 296 -6.68 -0.55 69.06
C LEU A 296 -7.20 -1.59 70.06
N ALA A 297 -7.22 -2.87 69.69
CA ALA A 297 -7.61 -3.96 70.57
C ALA A 297 -6.65 -4.13 71.77
N ASN A 298 -5.34 -4.15 71.51
CA ASN A 298 -4.30 -4.33 72.54
C ASN A 298 -4.22 -3.15 73.51
N THR A 299 -4.36 -1.93 73.00
CA THR A 299 -4.35 -0.70 73.81
C THR A 299 -5.66 -0.44 74.53
N LYS A 300 -6.70 -1.24 74.26
CA LYS A 300 -8.06 -1.05 74.79
C LYS A 300 -8.56 0.38 74.59
N HIS A 301 -8.25 0.94 73.42
CA HIS A 301 -8.45 2.35 73.09
C HIS A 301 -9.83 2.89 73.49
N PHE A 302 -10.88 2.14 73.16
CA PHE A 302 -12.28 2.52 73.42
C PHE A 302 -12.68 2.45 74.90
N GLU A 303 -11.98 1.67 75.73
CA GLU A 303 -12.19 1.64 77.18
C GLU A 303 -11.52 2.85 77.83
N THR A 304 -10.26 3.12 77.48
CA THR A 304 -9.46 4.24 78.02
C THR A 304 -10.03 5.60 77.67
N GLN A 305 -10.62 5.77 76.48
CA GLN A 305 -11.26 7.04 76.10
C GLN A 305 -12.44 7.42 77.01
N VAL A 306 -13.08 6.46 77.67
CA VAL A 306 -14.29 6.71 78.48
C VAL A 306 -13.97 6.76 79.99
N GLU A 307 -12.76 6.37 80.38
CA GLU A 307 -12.30 6.45 81.77
C GLU A 307 -12.21 7.92 82.23
N GLY A 308 -13.09 8.31 83.16
CA GLY A 308 -13.13 9.66 83.74
C GLY A 308 -14.14 10.62 83.09
N ILE A 309 -14.87 10.22 82.06
CA ILE A 309 -15.90 11.05 81.41
C ILE A 309 -17.24 10.94 82.16
N SER A 310 -17.89 12.09 82.40
CA SER A 310 -19.21 12.16 83.04
C SER A 310 -20.31 11.54 82.17
N THR A 311 -21.38 11.02 82.79
CA THR A 311 -22.52 10.40 82.07
C THR A 311 -23.24 11.37 81.12
N SER A 312 -23.03 12.68 81.25
CA SER A 312 -23.60 13.72 80.38
C SER A 312 -22.82 13.93 79.07
N GLU A 313 -21.53 13.58 79.02
CA GLU A 313 -20.62 13.80 77.88
C GLU A 313 -20.34 12.52 77.06
N SER A 314 -20.88 11.40 77.52
CA SER A 314 -20.83 10.11 76.80
C SER A 314 -22.22 9.69 76.31
N ILE A 315 -22.27 8.93 75.22
CA ILE A 315 -23.47 8.20 74.80
C ILE A 315 -23.26 6.70 74.97
N ARG A 316 -24.31 5.99 75.39
CA ARG A 316 -24.32 4.53 75.46
C ARG A 316 -25.03 3.98 74.24
N ILE A 317 -24.36 3.18 73.43
CA ILE A 317 -24.94 2.55 72.24
C ILE A 317 -24.96 1.05 72.45
N SER A 318 -26.04 0.41 72.02
CA SER A 318 -26.11 -1.04 71.96
C SER A 318 -26.01 -1.54 70.53
N ILE A 319 -24.96 -2.30 70.22
CA ILE A 319 -24.66 -2.78 68.88
C ILE A 319 -24.96 -4.28 68.82
N LYS A 320 -25.73 -4.71 67.81
CA LYS A 320 -25.96 -6.12 67.51
C LYS A 320 -24.99 -6.56 66.41
N LEU A 321 -24.08 -7.48 66.76
CA LEU A 321 -23.07 -8.04 65.87
C LEU A 321 -23.66 -9.13 64.93
N PRO A 322 -22.96 -9.48 63.84
CA PRO A 322 -23.39 -10.53 62.89
C PRO A 322 -23.49 -11.92 63.52
N ASP A 323 -22.72 -12.21 64.58
CA ASP A 323 -22.79 -13.45 65.34
C ASP A 323 -24.04 -13.55 66.25
N GLY A 324 -24.89 -12.52 66.26
CA GLY A 324 -26.09 -12.42 67.09
C GLY A 324 -25.84 -11.90 68.50
N ARG A 325 -24.59 -11.69 68.91
CA ARG A 325 -24.25 -11.07 70.21
C ARG A 325 -24.61 -9.60 70.20
N ARG A 326 -24.97 -9.08 71.38
CA ARG A 326 -25.32 -7.67 71.60
C ARG A 326 -24.33 -7.06 72.58
N ILE A 327 -23.52 -6.12 72.10
CA ILE A 327 -22.51 -5.42 72.90
C ILE A 327 -23.03 -4.03 73.24
N VAL A 328 -22.79 -3.58 74.47
CA VAL A 328 -23.16 -2.24 74.92
C VAL A 328 -21.88 -1.47 75.19
N GLN A 329 -21.59 -0.48 74.35
CA GLN A 329 -20.38 0.32 74.41
C GLN A 329 -20.72 1.79 74.68
N LYS A 330 -19.85 2.48 75.41
CA LYS A 330 -19.93 3.92 75.60
C LYS A 330 -18.95 4.61 74.66
N PHE A 331 -19.34 5.73 74.08
CA PHE A 331 -18.48 6.58 73.25
C PHE A 331 -18.57 8.03 73.73
N PRO A 332 -17.47 8.80 73.70
CA PRO A 332 -17.53 10.24 73.97
C PRO A 332 -18.25 10.95 72.84
N LYS A 333 -19.01 12.01 73.15
CA LYS A 333 -19.73 12.80 72.13
C LYS A 333 -18.80 13.47 71.11
N THR A 334 -17.54 13.68 71.47
CA THR A 334 -16.51 14.29 70.61
C THR A 334 -15.81 13.30 69.67
N ALA A 335 -16.03 11.99 69.83
CA ALA A 335 -15.46 10.98 68.93
C ALA A 335 -16.06 11.09 67.52
N ALA A 336 -15.28 10.67 66.52
CA ALA A 336 -15.75 10.60 65.15
C ALA A 336 -16.78 9.47 64.98
N MET A 337 -17.76 9.64 64.08
CA MET A 337 -18.74 8.61 63.76
C MET A 337 -18.09 7.31 63.27
N GLY A 338 -16.99 7.41 62.52
CA GLY A 338 -16.16 6.26 62.12
C GLY A 338 -15.54 5.46 63.27
N GLU A 339 -15.45 6.00 64.49
CA GLU A 339 -14.96 5.25 65.66
C GLU A 339 -15.92 4.13 66.08
N ILE A 340 -17.23 4.29 65.84
CA ILE A 340 -18.21 3.24 66.10
C ILE A 340 -17.98 2.06 65.14
N TYR A 341 -17.65 2.35 63.88
CA TYR A 341 -17.28 1.34 62.88
C TYR A 341 -15.99 0.64 63.26
N LEU A 342 -14.94 1.38 63.64
CA LEU A 342 -13.68 0.80 64.13
C LEU A 342 -13.88 -0.08 65.35
N PHE A 343 -14.73 0.32 66.31
CA PHE A 343 -15.04 -0.51 67.46
C PHE A 343 -15.66 -1.84 67.03
N VAL A 344 -16.65 -1.81 66.14
CA VAL A 344 -17.25 -3.04 65.60
C VAL A 344 -16.19 -3.91 64.91
N GLU A 345 -15.30 -3.31 64.13
CA GLU A 345 -14.22 -4.03 63.45
C GLU A 345 -13.22 -4.66 64.44
N THR A 346 -12.89 -3.99 65.55
CA THR A 346 -12.07 -4.60 66.63
C THR A 346 -12.76 -5.77 67.32
N GLN A 347 -14.10 -5.77 67.45
CA GLN A 347 -14.84 -6.87 68.06
C GLN A 347 -14.99 -8.09 67.13
N LEU A 348 -14.93 -7.85 65.81
CA LEU A 348 -14.92 -8.87 64.78
C LEU A 348 -13.51 -9.37 64.43
N PHE A 349 -12.47 -8.73 64.98
CA PHE A 349 -11.09 -9.09 64.75
C PHE A 349 -10.74 -10.38 65.48
N GLU A 350 -10.33 -11.40 64.73
CA GLU A 350 -9.82 -12.66 65.27
C GLU A 350 -8.31 -12.55 65.49
N ASP A 351 -7.86 -12.87 66.70
CA ASP A 351 -6.48 -12.67 67.17
C ASP A 351 -5.46 -13.66 66.56
N GLU A 352 -5.87 -14.45 65.57
CA GLU A 352 -5.03 -15.47 64.90
C GLU A 352 -3.99 -14.87 63.94
N SER A 353 -3.99 -13.56 63.73
CA SER A 353 -3.06 -12.91 62.80
C SER A 353 -1.72 -12.54 63.46
N GLU A 354 -0.60 -13.07 62.93
CA GLU A 354 0.80 -12.77 63.32
C GLU A 354 1.25 -11.33 62.96
N VAL A 355 0.32 -10.37 62.87
CA VAL A 355 0.62 -8.98 62.51
C VAL A 355 1.03 -8.19 63.76
N GLU A 356 2.06 -7.37 63.69
CA GLU A 356 2.43 -6.42 64.76
C GLU A 356 1.47 -5.23 64.79
N GLY A 357 1.21 -4.66 65.97
CA GLY A 357 0.37 -3.49 66.11
C GLY A 357 0.98 -2.27 65.40
N ALA A 358 0.22 -1.61 64.54
CA ALA A 358 0.64 -0.40 63.84
C ALA A 358 -0.09 0.82 64.42
N GLU A 359 0.65 1.83 64.87
CA GLU A 359 0.07 3.07 65.37
C GLU A 359 -0.27 4.01 64.19
N MET A 360 -1.53 4.41 64.08
CA MET A 360 -1.99 5.47 63.17
C MET A 360 -3.14 6.24 63.82
N SER A 361 -3.49 7.42 63.30
CA SER A 361 -4.66 8.14 63.80
C SER A 361 -5.95 7.58 63.19
N VAL A 362 -7.07 7.69 63.94
CA VAL A 362 -8.41 7.32 63.46
C VAL A 362 -8.75 8.07 62.16
N VAL A 363 -8.39 9.35 62.07
CA VAL A 363 -8.67 10.20 60.90
C VAL A 363 -7.92 9.69 59.66
N GLU A 364 -6.65 9.30 59.80
CA GLU A 364 -5.85 8.72 58.73
C GLU A 364 -6.38 7.35 58.29
N PHE A 365 -6.89 6.55 59.22
CA PHE A 365 -7.52 5.27 58.89
C PHE A 365 -8.78 5.47 58.03
N LEU A 366 -9.67 6.40 58.43
CA LEU A 366 -10.92 6.68 57.71
C LEU A 366 -10.69 7.25 56.31
N ASP A 367 -9.54 7.88 56.04
CA ASP A 367 -9.17 8.33 54.70
C ASP A 367 -8.66 7.21 53.79
N GLN A 368 -7.99 6.20 54.37
CA GLN A 368 -7.30 5.16 53.62
C GLN A 368 -8.13 3.89 53.46
N PHE A 369 -9.09 3.63 54.36
CA PHE A 369 -9.81 2.37 54.43
C PHE A 369 -11.33 2.57 54.50
N SER A 370 -12.05 1.81 53.68
CA SER A 370 -13.50 1.67 53.74
C SER A 370 -13.91 0.46 54.59
N PHE A 371 -15.12 0.48 55.15
CA PHE A 371 -15.67 -0.66 55.88
C PHE A 371 -16.47 -1.57 54.94
N SER A 372 -16.42 -2.88 55.17
CA SER A 372 -17.17 -3.90 54.42
C SER A 372 -18.61 -4.09 54.93
N PHE A 373 -19.05 -3.26 55.86
CA PHE A 373 -20.34 -3.32 56.50
C PHE A 373 -20.88 -1.92 56.76
N GLU A 374 -22.18 -1.84 56.95
CA GLU A 374 -22.92 -0.65 57.34
C GLU A 374 -23.55 -0.84 58.72
N LEU A 375 -23.65 0.26 59.46
CA LEU A 375 -24.32 0.33 60.73
C LEU A 375 -25.58 1.16 60.58
N PHE A 376 -26.72 0.65 61.03
CA PHE A 376 -27.98 1.39 60.99
C PHE A 376 -28.79 1.27 62.27
N LYS A 377 -29.48 2.35 62.60
CA LYS A 377 -30.50 2.42 63.64
C LYS A 377 -31.83 2.00 63.02
N PRO A 378 -32.60 1.06 63.62
CA PRO A 378 -33.84 0.57 63.02
C PRO A 378 -35.04 1.50 63.28
N LEU A 379 -35.04 2.27 64.37
CA LEU A 379 -36.18 3.11 64.75
C LEU A 379 -35.75 4.46 65.38
N PRO A 380 -36.01 5.61 64.73
CA PRO A 380 -36.33 5.75 63.30
C PRO A 380 -35.20 5.17 62.42
N LYS A 381 -35.55 4.62 61.25
CA LYS A 381 -34.56 3.99 60.36
C LYS A 381 -33.55 5.03 59.87
N CYS A 382 -32.27 4.85 60.20
CA CYS A 382 -31.21 5.79 59.85
C CYS A 382 -29.85 5.06 59.75
N SER A 383 -29.15 5.17 58.62
CA SER A 383 -27.77 4.68 58.48
C SER A 383 -26.80 5.64 59.16
N LEU A 384 -25.82 5.09 59.86
CA LEU A 384 -24.75 5.86 60.50
C LEU A 384 -23.65 6.07 59.46
N PRO A 385 -23.18 7.30 59.22
CA PRO A 385 -22.04 7.53 58.32
C PRO A 385 -20.74 7.01 58.95
N SER A 386 -19.81 6.52 58.13
CA SER A 386 -18.43 6.23 58.54
C SER A 386 -17.53 7.47 58.47
N SER A 387 -18.11 8.67 58.62
CA SER A 387 -17.44 9.95 58.42
C SER A 387 -16.60 10.40 59.61
N LYS A 388 -15.85 11.48 59.40
CA LYS A 388 -15.05 12.18 60.42
C LYS A 388 -15.89 13.11 61.30
N ASP A 389 -17.18 13.25 61.02
CA ASP A 389 -18.07 14.11 61.80
C ASP A 389 -18.22 13.58 63.21
N THR A 390 -18.40 14.46 64.19
CA THR A 390 -18.49 14.01 65.58
C THR A 390 -19.86 13.39 65.86
N ILE A 391 -19.89 12.48 66.82
CA ILE A 391 -21.13 11.87 67.31
C ILE A 391 -22.13 12.93 67.81
N ALA A 392 -21.65 14.05 68.38
CA ALA A 392 -22.49 15.16 68.81
C ALA A 392 -23.22 15.85 67.64
N ASP A 393 -22.54 15.99 66.50
CA ASP A 393 -23.08 16.63 65.31
C ASP A 393 -24.13 15.74 64.63
N PHE A 394 -24.06 14.43 64.84
CA PHE A 394 -25.03 13.46 64.35
C PHE A 394 -26.25 13.34 65.29
N GLU A 395 -27.16 14.31 65.23
CA GLU A 395 -28.34 14.45 66.11
C GLU A 395 -29.30 13.22 66.14
N ASN A 396 -29.20 12.34 65.15
CA ASN A 396 -30.07 11.17 64.98
C ASN A 396 -29.72 9.99 65.91
N LEU A 397 -28.60 10.08 66.64
CA LEU A 397 -28.12 9.05 67.57
C LEU A 397 -28.13 9.57 69.02
N LYS A 398 -28.89 8.90 69.89
CA LYS A 398 -29.07 9.23 71.31
C LYS A 398 -28.57 8.10 72.20
N SER A 399 -28.24 8.45 73.44
CA SER A 399 -27.85 7.46 74.45
C SER A 399 -29.00 6.48 74.73
N GLY A 400 -28.74 5.18 74.59
CA GLY A 400 -29.68 4.07 74.72
C GLY A 400 -30.11 3.45 73.40
N ASP A 401 -29.71 4.03 72.26
CA ASP A 401 -30.11 3.54 70.94
C ASP A 401 -29.51 2.16 70.60
N SER A 402 -30.28 1.40 69.82
CA SER A 402 -29.86 0.11 69.27
C SER A 402 -29.38 0.29 67.83
N VAL A 403 -28.18 -0.15 67.53
CA VAL A 403 -27.57 -0.16 66.19
C VAL A 403 -27.44 -1.61 65.72
N LEU A 404 -27.76 -1.83 64.46
CA LEU A 404 -27.69 -3.11 63.77
C LEU A 404 -26.55 -3.08 62.75
N PHE A 405 -25.92 -4.24 62.59
CA PHE A 405 -24.88 -4.50 61.62
C PHE A 405 -25.46 -5.17 60.38
N GLU A 406 -24.99 -4.77 59.19
CA GLU A 406 -25.32 -5.38 57.91
C GLU A 406 -24.07 -5.37 57.02
N TYR A 407 -23.73 -6.50 56.39
CA TYR A 407 -22.63 -6.55 55.43
C TYR A 407 -23.04 -5.84 54.14
N ASN A 408 -22.08 -5.17 53.49
CA ASN A 408 -22.33 -4.58 52.19
C ASN A 408 -22.36 -5.70 51.14
N ASP A 409 -23.39 -5.74 50.29
CA ASP A 409 -23.61 -6.77 49.25
C ASP A 409 -22.57 -6.76 48.09
N SER A 410 -21.39 -6.18 48.28
CA SER A 410 -20.35 -6.09 47.27
C SER A 410 -19.10 -6.85 47.67
N GLU A 411 -18.73 -7.80 46.80
CA GLU A 411 -17.47 -8.55 46.71
C GLU A 411 -17.43 -9.96 47.33
N ASP A 412 -18.37 -10.82 46.94
CA ASP A 412 -18.22 -12.29 46.94
C ASP A 412 -18.65 -12.91 45.59
N ASN A 413 -18.30 -12.24 44.49
CA ASN A 413 -18.40 -12.79 43.14
C ASN A 413 -17.03 -12.87 42.48
N ASP A 414 -16.09 -13.52 43.15
CA ASP A 414 -14.93 -14.13 42.50
C ASP A 414 -15.02 -15.65 42.68
N THR A 415 -15.64 -16.26 41.67
CA THR A 415 -15.30 -17.56 41.08
C THR A 415 -14.31 -18.46 41.82
N VAL A 416 -14.78 -19.66 42.15
CA VAL A 416 -14.03 -20.91 41.93
C VAL A 416 -14.74 -21.71 40.85
#